data_AF-A0A7X0LEI2-F1
#
_entry.id   AF-A0A7X0LEI2-F1
#
_cell.length_a   1.000
_cell.length_b   1.000
_cell.length_c   1.000
_cell.angle_alpha   90.00
_cell.angle_beta   90.00
_cell.angle_gamma   90.00
#
_symmetry.space_group_name_H-M   'P 1'
#
loop_
_entity.id
_entity.type
_entity.pdbx_description
1 polymer ?
#
loop_
_entity_poly.entity_id
_entity_poly.type
_entity_poly.pdbx_seq_one_letter_code
_entity_poly.pdbx_strand_id
1 'polypeptide(L)'
;MSPRIVRAMRLPDASQRGFAFTAAGHAARLNGELTPELYAALRAEGPGGFAENAIGDTLSFVPFRKLPAWFKWRWAYEAVRNKLEAWWLRCLYAIEDTRRAVRGRRP
;
A
#
# COMPACT_ATOMS: atom_id res chain seq x y z
N MET A 1 21.93 -2.16 4.16
CA MET A 1 20.99 -3.30 4.15
C MET A 1 21.19 -4.13 2.88
N SER A 2 20.90 -5.43 2.94
CA SER A 2 21.69 -6.45 2.23
C SER A 2 21.41 -6.58 0.71
N PRO A 3 22.44 -6.56 -0.17
CA PRO A 3 22.33 -6.80 -1.62
C PRO A 3 21.57 -8.08 -2.00
N ARG A 4 21.50 -9.04 -1.07
CA ARG A 4 20.79 -10.31 -1.22
C ARG A 4 19.27 -10.14 -1.36
N ILE A 5 18.65 -9.19 -0.66
CA ILE A 5 17.20 -8.97 -0.73
C ILE A 5 16.80 -8.44 -2.11
N VAL A 6 17.55 -7.46 -2.61
CA VAL A 6 17.36 -6.90 -3.97
C VAL A 6 17.53 -7.98 -5.04
N ARG A 7 18.50 -8.88 -4.85
CA ARG A 7 18.74 -10.00 -5.78
C ARG A 7 17.58 -11.01 -5.75
N ALA A 8 17.03 -11.30 -4.57
CA ALA A 8 15.88 -12.19 -4.42
C ALA A 8 14.59 -11.63 -5.03
N MET A 9 14.39 -10.31 -5.00
CA MET A 9 13.26 -9.63 -5.68
C MET A 9 13.30 -9.77 -7.21
N ARG A 10 14.46 -10.10 -7.79
CA ARG A 10 14.63 -10.27 -9.25
C ARG A 10 14.54 -11.73 -9.71
N LEU A 11 14.25 -12.66 -8.80
CA LEU A 11 14.18 -14.08 -9.16
C LEU A 11 12.96 -14.37 -10.06
N PRO A 12 13.07 -15.34 -10.98
CA PRO A 12 11.97 -15.70 -11.87
C PRO A 12 10.80 -16.35 -11.11
N ASP A 13 11.08 -17.05 -10.00
CA ASP A 13 10.08 -17.67 -9.14
C ASP A 13 9.29 -16.62 -8.32
N ALA A 14 7.99 -16.54 -8.59
CA ALA A 14 7.07 -15.62 -7.93
C ALA A 14 6.98 -15.84 -6.41
N SER A 15 7.07 -17.08 -5.93
CA SER A 15 7.00 -17.39 -4.49
C SER A 15 8.23 -16.85 -3.76
N GLN A 16 9.41 -17.02 -4.36
CA GLN A 16 10.66 -16.50 -3.83
C GLN A 16 10.73 -14.97 -3.86
N ARG A 17 10.21 -14.34 -4.92
CA ARG A 17 10.04 -12.88 -4.97
C ARG A 17 9.15 -12.39 -3.83
N GLY A 18 8.04 -13.08 -3.57
CA GLY A 18 7.12 -12.77 -2.49
C GLY A 18 7.79 -12.66 -1.13
N PHE A 19 8.62 -13.65 -0.77
CA PHE A 19 9.38 -13.61 0.48
C PHE A 19 10.38 -12.45 0.54
N ALA A 20 10.98 -12.08 -0.60
CA ALA A 20 11.90 -10.94 -0.66
C ALA A 20 11.20 -9.60 -0.38
N PHE A 21 9.97 -9.42 -0.88
CA PHE A 21 9.16 -8.24 -0.57
C PHE A 21 8.73 -8.20 0.89
N THR A 22 8.30 -9.33 1.47
CA THR A 22 8.01 -9.42 2.92
C THR A 22 9.23 -9.06 3.76
N ALA A 23 10.42 -9.57 3.40
CA ALA A 23 11.67 -9.22 4.08
C ALA A 23 11.99 -7.73 3.99
N ALA A 24 11.66 -7.07 2.87
CA ALA A 24 11.81 -5.63 2.73
C ALA A 24 10.81 -4.82 3.58
N GLY A 25 9.57 -5.28 3.73
CA GLY A 25 8.62 -4.67 4.69
C GLY A 25 9.13 -4.77 6.13
N HIS A 26 9.62 -5.96 6.51
CA HIS A 26 10.22 -6.16 7.84
C HIS A 26 11.45 -5.29 8.07
N ALA A 27 12.28 -5.13 7.04
CA ALA A 27 13.42 -4.23 7.04
C ALA A 27 13.03 -2.77 7.28
N ALA A 28 11.99 -2.29 6.59
CA ALA A 28 11.45 -0.95 6.77
C ALA A 28 10.94 -0.73 8.20
N ARG A 29 10.30 -1.75 8.79
CA ARG A 29 9.79 -1.72 10.16
C ARG A 29 10.89 -1.67 11.21
N LEU A 30 11.94 -2.48 11.05
CA LEU A 30 13.04 -2.55 12.02
C LEU A 30 13.94 -1.31 11.97
N ASN A 31 14.27 -0.83 10.78
CA ASN A 31 15.27 0.22 10.61
C ASN A 31 14.66 1.62 10.40
N GLY A 32 13.36 1.71 10.10
CA GLY A 32 12.71 2.96 9.75
C GLY A 32 13.29 3.59 8.48
N GLU A 33 13.99 2.79 7.65
CA GLU A 33 14.58 3.21 6.39
C GLU A 33 14.79 2.03 5.44
N LEU A 34 14.81 2.34 4.15
CA LEU A 34 15.14 1.41 3.08
C LEU A 34 16.23 2.02 2.20
N THR A 35 17.01 1.15 1.56
CA THR A 35 18.03 1.61 0.61
C THR A 35 17.36 2.04 -0.72
N PRO A 36 18.00 2.94 -1.50
CA PRO A 36 17.49 3.37 -2.79
C PRO A 36 17.17 2.21 -3.75
N GLU A 37 17.94 1.12 -3.70
CA GLU A 37 17.74 -0.05 -4.54
C GLU A 37 16.46 -0.82 -4.17
N LEU A 38 16.13 -0.87 -2.87
CA LEU A 38 14.88 -1.47 -2.40
C LEU A 38 13.68 -0.62 -2.81
N TYR A 39 13.79 0.71 -2.71
CA TYR A 39 12.78 1.60 -3.26
C TYR A 39 12.57 1.39 -4.77
N ALA A 40 13.65 1.26 -5.54
CA ALA A 40 13.57 0.99 -6.96
C ALA A 40 12.92 -0.37 -7.27
N ALA A 41 13.23 -1.41 -6.49
CA ALA A 41 12.61 -2.72 -6.65
C ALA A 41 11.10 -2.69 -6.32
N LEU A 42 10.70 -2.00 -5.25
CA LEU A 42 9.28 -1.77 -4.92
C LEU A 42 8.55 -1.00 -6.02
N ARG A 43 9.24 -0.04 -6.66
CA ARG A 43 8.69 0.69 -7.81
C ARG A 43 8.50 -0.19 -9.03
N ALA A 44 9.44 -1.09 -9.29
CA ALA A 44 9.45 -1.96 -10.47
C ALA A 44 8.36 -3.03 -10.41
N GLU A 45 8.08 -3.59 -9.22
CA GLU A 45 6.96 -4.52 -9.04
C GLU A 45 5.61 -3.81 -9.23
N GLY A 46 5.49 -2.58 -8.73
CA GLY A 46 4.29 -1.76 -8.90
C GLY A 46 3.19 -2.03 -7.88
N PRO A 47 2.04 -1.34 -8.01
CA PRO A 47 0.83 -1.59 -7.20
C PRO A 47 0.12 -2.89 -7.60
N GLY A 48 -0.33 -3.63 -6.59
CA GLY A 48 -1.00 -4.93 -6.77
C GLY A 48 0.00 -6.06 -6.93
N GLY A 49 0.04 -6.97 -5.95
CA GLY A 49 0.96 -8.11 -5.93
C GLY A 49 1.77 -8.18 -4.63
N PHE A 50 2.93 -8.83 -4.69
CA PHE A 50 3.74 -9.12 -3.49
C PHE A 50 4.31 -7.88 -2.80
N ALA A 51 4.47 -6.78 -3.52
CA ALA A 51 5.02 -5.53 -2.99
C ALA A 51 3.99 -4.70 -2.19
N GLU A 52 2.69 -4.99 -2.26
CA GLU A 52 1.65 -4.13 -1.67
C GLU A 52 1.79 -4.02 -0.15
N ASN A 53 1.95 -5.15 0.54
CA ASN A 53 2.19 -5.16 1.99
C ASN A 53 3.51 -4.46 2.35
N ALA A 54 4.57 -4.70 1.57
CA ALA A 54 5.87 -4.08 1.80
C ALA A 54 5.83 -2.55 1.60
N ILE A 55 5.04 -2.08 0.64
CA ILE A 55 4.79 -0.66 0.41
C ILE A 55 4.00 -0.06 1.57
N GLY A 56 2.95 -0.73 2.04
CA GLY A 56 2.18 -0.32 3.22
C GLY A 56 3.05 -0.23 4.48
N ASP A 57 3.91 -1.22 4.73
CA ASP A 57 4.87 -1.20 5.83
C ASP A 57 5.85 -0.03 5.69
N THR A 58 6.37 0.19 4.49
CA THR A 58 7.28 1.32 4.23
C THR A 58 6.61 2.65 4.52
N LEU A 59 5.36 2.83 4.09
CA LEU A 59 4.59 4.06 4.35
C LEU A 59 4.25 4.27 5.82
N SER A 60 4.10 3.19 6.58
CA SER A 60 3.73 3.23 7.99
C SER A 60 4.93 3.47 8.91
N PHE A 61 6.09 2.88 8.59
CA PHE A 61 7.24 2.86 9.50
C PHE A 61 8.40 3.77 9.06
N VAL A 62 8.52 4.12 7.77
CA VAL A 62 9.57 5.03 7.32
C VAL A 62 9.10 6.49 7.48
N PRO A 63 9.86 7.35 8.18
CA PRO A 63 9.50 8.76 8.30
C PRO A 63 9.37 9.44 6.94
N PHE A 64 8.31 10.23 6.75
CA PHE A 64 8.01 10.91 5.48
C PHE A 64 9.20 11.71 4.92
N ARG A 65 10.02 12.33 5.78
CA ARG A 65 11.23 13.06 5.39
C ARG A 65 12.28 12.20 4.65
N LYS A 66 12.33 10.90 4.91
CA LYS A 66 13.26 9.93 4.29
C LYS A 66 12.67 9.24 3.05
N LEU A 67 11.38 9.46 2.76
CA LEU A 67 10.74 8.84 1.60
C LEU A 67 11.14 9.54 0.29
N PRO A 68 11.38 8.78 -0.80
CA PRO A 68 11.55 9.34 -2.13
C PRO A 68 10.31 10.13 -2.56
N ALA A 69 10.49 11.20 -3.34
CA ALA A 69 9.39 12.06 -3.79
C ALA A 69 8.25 11.31 -4.48
N TRP A 70 8.58 10.33 -5.32
CA TRP A 70 7.59 9.49 -5.99
C TRP A 70 6.78 8.61 -5.01
N PHE A 71 7.40 8.19 -3.90
CA PHE A 71 6.74 7.41 -2.85
C PHE A 71 5.74 8.29 -2.07
N LYS A 72 6.08 9.56 -1.86
CA LYS A 72 5.19 10.56 -1.25
C LYS A 72 3.97 10.83 -2.11
N TRP A 73 4.16 11.01 -3.42
CA TRP A 73 3.05 11.18 -4.36
C TRP A 73 2.13 9.96 -4.38
N ARG A 74 2.70 8.76 -4.32
CA ARG A 74 1.92 7.52 -4.23
C ARG A 74 1.10 7.44 -2.94
N TRP A 75 1.72 7.76 -1.80
CA TRP A 75 1.00 7.83 -0.52
C TRP A 75 -0.19 8.79 -0.59
N ALA A 76 0.02 9.98 -1.15
CA ALA A 76 -1.05 10.97 -1.33
C ALA A 76 -2.16 10.43 -2.24
N TYR A 77 -1.81 9.77 -3.34
CA TYR A 77 -2.77 9.15 -4.24
C TYR A 77 -3.61 8.05 -3.55
N GLU A 78 -2.97 7.13 -2.82
CA GLU A 78 -3.67 6.06 -2.11
C GLU A 78 -4.54 6.62 -0.98
N ALA A 79 -4.08 7.63 -0.24
CA ALA A 79 -4.88 8.30 0.78
C ALA A 79 -6.12 8.99 0.19
N VAL A 80 -5.97 9.66 -0.96
CA VAL A 80 -7.09 10.28 -1.68
C VAL A 80 -8.07 9.23 -2.18
N ARG A 81 -7.58 8.15 -2.79
CA ARG A 81 -8.42 7.05 -3.28
C ARG A 81 -9.22 6.40 -2.16
N ASN A 82 -8.57 6.07 -1.05
CA ASN A 82 -9.23 5.47 0.11
C ASN A 82 -10.28 6.42 0.72
N LYS A 83 -10.00 7.73 0.75
CA LYS A 83 -10.96 8.72 1.23
C LYS A 83 -12.16 8.86 0.29
N LEU A 84 -11.94 8.84 -1.02
CA LEU A 84 -13.02 8.84 -2.02
C LEU A 84 -13.89 7.59 -1.90
N GLU A 85 -13.27 6.42 -1.75
CA GLU A 85 -13.98 5.16 -1.56
C GLU A 85 -14.81 5.15 -0.26
N ALA A 86 -14.24 5.63 0.84
CA ALA A 86 -14.98 5.78 2.10
C ALA A 86 -16.16 6.77 1.97
N TRP A 87 -15.98 7.85 1.21
CA TRP A 87 -17.04 8.82 0.96
C TRP A 87 -18.15 8.23 0.08
N TRP A 88 -17.76 7.49 -0.96
CA TRP A 88 -18.68 6.76 -1.84
C TRP A 88 -19.52 5.74 -1.06
N LEU A 89 -18.88 4.92 -0.21
CA LEU A 89 -19.57 3.96 0.65
C LEU A 89 -20.55 4.65 1.61
N ARG A 90 -20.17 5.78 2.22
CA ARG A 90 -21.08 6.57 3.06
C ARG A 90 -22.29 7.08 2.28
N CYS A 91 -22.09 7.55 1.05
CA CYS A 91 -23.20 7.98 0.19
C CYS A 91 -24.13 6.80 -0.15
N LEU A 92 -23.57 5.63 -0.48
CA LEU A 92 -24.36 4.42 -0.73
C LEU A 92 -25.20 4.02 0.49
N TYR A 93 -24.58 3.98 1.68
CA TYR A 93 -25.31 3.66 2.91
C TYR A 93 -26.39 4.70 3.24
N ALA A 94 -26.12 5.99 3.05
CA ALA A 94 -27.13 7.03 3.24
C ALA A 94 -28.32 6.89 2.27
N ILE A 95 -28.07 6.47 1.02
CA ILE A 95 -29.12 6.19 0.04
C ILE A 95 -29.93 4.94 0.42
N GLU A 96 -29.26 3.88 0.90
CA GLU A 96 -29.96 2.68 1.38
C GLU A 96 -30.83 2.97 2.61
N ASP A 97 -30.31 3.71 3.59
CA ASP A 97 -31.04 4.09 4.79
C ASP A 97 -32.26 4.96 4.47
N THR A 98 -32.11 5.94 3.59
CA THR A 98 -33.24 6.77 3.14
C THR A 98 -34.28 5.95 2.37
N ARG A 99 -33.85 5.05 1.48
CA ARG A 99 -34.76 4.13 0.77
C ARG A 99 -35.51 3.21 1.73
N ARG A 100 -34.84 2.70 2.77
CA ARG A 100 -35.43 1.85 3.80
C ARG A 100 -36.44 2.63 4.65
N ALA A 101 -36.11 3.86 5.03
CA ALA A 101 -37.00 4.75 5.76
C ALA A 101 -38.25 5.11 4.96
N VAL A 102 -38.14 5.33 3.64
CA VAL A 102 -39.28 5.60 2.75
C VAL A 102 -40.15 4.36 2.55
N ARG A 103 -39.56 3.16 2.40
CA ARG A 103 -40.33 1.90 2.28
C ARG A 103 -41.03 1.50 3.58
N GLY A 104 -40.41 1.73 4.74
CA GLY A 104 -41.03 1.49 6.06
C GLY A 104 -42.13 2.50 6.42
N ARG A 105 -42.27 3.59 5.65
CA ARG A 105 -43.31 4.63 5.81
C ARG A 105 -44.49 4.48 4.85
N ARG A 106 -44.54 3.46 4.01
CA ARG A 106 -45.76 3.15 3.25
C ARG A 106 -46.71 2.36 4.16
N PRO A 107 -47.90 2.91 4.52
CA PRO A 107 -48.96 2.15 5.18
C PRO A 107 -49.49 1.03 4.29
#